data_AF-A0A9D4NQ71-F1
#
_entry.id   AF-A0A9D4NQ71-F1
#
_cell.length_a   1.000
_cell.length_b   1.000
_cell.length_c   1.000
_cell.angle_alpha   90.00
_cell.angle_beta   90.00
_cell.angle_gamma   90.00
#
_symmetry.space_group_name_H-M   'P 1'
#
loop_
_entity.id
_entity.type
_entity.pdbx_description
1 polymer ?
#
loop_
_entity_poly.entity_id
_entity_poly.type
_entity_poly.pdbx_seq_one_letter_code
_entity_poly.pdbx_strand_id
1 'polypeptide(L)'
;MIIVAGVLLTPTMLGTPADFWFVAVGATCATAVACVILLVSILIDAKHHDGPVIHTTEVTFTSVSVAFGTICFAFGGHPAFPTFQADMKKQSNFGKAVLLGYTIVLLMYLPVSAAGFFAYGHVEDNILATVSSGPRPHGGLHLDHPASSARLYHRR
;
A
#
# COMPACT_ATOMS: atom_id res chain seq x y z
N MET A 1 -5.67 2.13 -26.23
CA MET A 1 -7.14 2.20 -26.04
C MET A 1 -7.83 0.89 -26.44
N ILE A 2 -7.57 0.31 -27.62
CA ILE A 2 -8.26 -0.92 -28.07
C ILE A 2 -7.82 -2.18 -27.29
N ILE A 3 -6.54 -2.34 -26.94
CA ILE A 3 -6.06 -3.48 -26.12
C ILE A 3 -6.63 -3.40 -24.70
N VAL A 4 -6.62 -2.20 -24.11
CA VAL A 4 -7.19 -1.94 -22.78
C VAL A 4 -8.70 -2.18 -22.79
N ALA A 5 -9.41 -1.76 -23.85
CA ALA A 5 -10.82 -2.06 -24.02
C ALA A 5 -11.09 -3.56 -24.20
N GLY A 6 -10.29 -4.30 -24.99
CA GLY A 6 -10.45 -5.74 -25.17
C GLY A 6 -10.22 -6.55 -23.88
N VAL A 7 -9.22 -6.17 -23.10
CA VAL A 7 -8.94 -6.79 -21.78
C VAL A 7 -10.04 -6.45 -20.77
N LEU A 8 -10.62 -5.24 -20.81
CA LEU A 8 -11.73 -4.83 -19.94
C LEU A 8 -13.10 -5.40 -20.37
N LEU A 9 -13.29 -5.70 -21.66
CA LEU A 9 -14.51 -6.28 -22.22
C LEU A 9 -14.63 -7.78 -21.97
N THR A 10 -13.49 -8.47 -21.88
CA THR A 10 -13.42 -9.91 -21.59
C THR A 10 -14.08 -10.29 -20.25
N PRO A 11 -13.85 -9.57 -19.12
CA PRO A 11 -14.55 -9.83 -17.86
C PRO A 11 -16.01 -9.31 -17.84
N THR A 12 -16.41 -8.37 -18.72
CA THR A 12 -17.81 -7.89 -18.78
C THR A 12 -18.75 -8.85 -19.51
N MET A 13 -18.21 -9.81 -20.27
CA MET A 13 -18.97 -10.87 -20.95
C MET A 13 -19.18 -12.12 -20.06
N LEU A 14 -18.64 -12.13 -18.84
CA LEU A 14 -18.73 -13.26 -17.91
C LEU A 14 -19.75 -12.97 -16.80
N GLY A 15 -21.05 -13.07 -17.14
CA GLY A 15 -22.13 -13.23 -16.16
C GLY A 15 -22.51 -11.99 -15.35
N THR A 16 -23.76 -11.97 -14.90
CA THR A 16 -24.36 -10.90 -14.10
C THR A 16 -23.51 -10.59 -12.86
N PRO A 17 -23.16 -9.32 -12.58
CA PRO A 17 -22.43 -8.90 -11.37
C PRO A 17 -23.04 -9.41 -10.05
N ALA A 18 -24.32 -9.80 -10.08
CA ALA A 18 -25.08 -10.36 -8.98
C ALA A 18 -24.56 -11.72 -8.47
N ASP A 19 -23.91 -12.54 -9.32
CA ASP A 19 -23.57 -13.93 -8.97
C ASP A 19 -22.15 -14.09 -8.37
N PHE A 20 -21.33 -13.03 -8.36
CA PHE A 20 -19.93 -13.08 -7.92
C PHE A 20 -19.69 -12.54 -6.50
N TRP A 21 -20.69 -12.59 -5.61
CA TRP A 21 -20.53 -12.13 -4.22
C TRP A 21 -19.38 -12.84 -3.47
N PHE A 22 -19.09 -14.10 -3.81
CA PHE A 22 -17.95 -14.85 -3.29
C PHE A 22 -16.60 -14.21 -3.62
N VAL A 23 -16.47 -13.58 -4.79
CA VAL A 23 -15.24 -12.87 -5.19
C VAL A 23 -15.05 -11.63 -4.33
N ALA A 24 -16.13 -10.88 -4.08
CA ALA A 24 -16.08 -9.71 -3.19
C ALA A 24 -15.71 -10.11 -1.75
N VAL A 25 -16.29 -11.19 -1.23
CA VAL A 25 -15.94 -11.73 0.08
C VAL A 25 -14.50 -12.24 0.11
N GLY A 26 -14.07 -12.98 -0.91
CA GLY A 26 -12.69 -13.48 -1.03
C GLY A 26 -11.67 -12.35 -1.08
N ALA A 27 -11.94 -11.28 -1.85
CA ALA A 27 -11.10 -10.08 -1.89
C ALA A 27 -11.01 -9.41 -0.52
N THR A 28 -12.16 -9.24 0.17
CA THR A 28 -12.19 -8.64 1.52
C THR A 28 -11.42 -9.48 2.53
N CYS A 29 -11.57 -10.81 2.49
CA CYS A 29 -10.81 -11.74 3.33
C CYS A 29 -9.31 -11.69 3.03
N ALA A 30 -8.92 -11.64 1.75
CA ALA A 30 -7.52 -11.52 1.37
C ALA A 30 -6.91 -10.21 1.88
N THR A 31 -7.64 -9.09 1.76
CA THR A 31 -7.23 -7.80 2.34
C THR A 31 -7.11 -7.89 3.87
N ALA A 32 -8.02 -8.59 4.55
CA ALA A 32 -7.95 -8.79 5.99
C ALA A 32 -6.71 -9.57 6.42
N VAL A 33 -6.43 -10.68 5.73
CA VAL A 33 -5.21 -11.46 5.98
C VAL A 33 -3.96 -10.62 5.72
N ALA A 34 -3.93 -9.86 4.62
CA ALA A 34 -2.81 -8.96 4.32
C ALA A 34 -2.59 -7.91 5.41
N CYS A 35 -3.66 -7.26 5.91
CA CYS A 35 -3.56 -6.31 7.01
C CYS A 35 -3.00 -6.95 8.30
N VAL A 36 -3.41 -8.18 8.62
CA VAL A 36 -2.88 -8.92 9.79
C VAL A 36 -1.40 -9.23 9.60
N ILE A 37 -1.00 -9.72 8.42
CA ILE A 37 0.40 -10.00 8.11
C ILE A 37 1.23 -8.72 8.24
N LEU A 38 0.77 -7.60 7.67
CA LEU A 38 1.46 -6.31 7.77
C LEU A 38 1.64 -5.88 9.22
N LEU A 39 0.59 -5.97 10.05
CA LEU A 39 0.69 -5.64 11.48
C LEU A 39 1.72 -6.51 12.19
N VAL A 40 1.70 -7.82 11.97
CA VAL A 40 2.66 -8.75 12.60
C VAL A 40 4.09 -8.44 12.14
N SER A 41 4.29 -8.20 10.85
CA SER A 41 5.60 -7.83 10.30
C SER A 41 6.13 -6.54 10.92
N ILE A 42 5.30 -5.51 11.04
CA ILE A 42 5.65 -4.23 11.68
C ILE A 42 6.05 -4.47 13.15
N LEU A 43 5.30 -5.29 13.89
CA LEU A 43 5.57 -5.58 15.30
C LEU A 43 6.85 -6.41 15.51
N ILE A 44 7.16 -7.34 14.61
CA ILE A 44 8.41 -8.12 14.68
C ILE A 44 9.62 -7.22 14.40
N ASP A 45 9.49 -6.32 13.41
CA ASP A 45 10.55 -5.40 13.01
C ASP A 45 10.82 -4.35 14.09
N ALA A 46 9.76 -3.78 14.68
CA ALA A 46 9.84 -2.85 15.80
C ALA A 46 10.53 -3.46 17.05
N LYS A 47 10.52 -4.79 17.20
CA LYS A 47 11.19 -5.48 18.31
C LYS A 47 12.65 -5.84 18.02
N HIS A 48 13.08 -5.84 16.76
CA HIS A 48 14.47 -6.10 16.36
C HIS A 48 15.26 -4.81 16.12
N HIS A 49 14.59 -3.67 15.95
CA HIS A 49 15.19 -2.35 15.81
C HIS A 49 15.32 -1.63 17.17
N ASP A 50 16.46 -1.80 17.86
CA ASP A 50 16.84 -1.07 19.08
C ASP A 50 17.50 0.31 18.81
N GLY A 51 17.21 0.92 17.66
CA GLY A 51 17.74 2.23 17.27
C GLY A 51 16.75 3.37 17.56
N PRO A 52 17.21 4.62 17.82
CA PRO A 52 16.30 5.75 17.95
C PRO A 52 15.53 5.96 16.64
N VAL A 53 14.20 5.85 16.71
CA VAL A 53 13.30 6.12 15.59
C VAL A 53 13.34 7.62 15.29
N ILE A 54 14.10 8.00 14.25
CA ILE A 54 14.23 9.40 13.84
C ILE A 54 13.03 9.77 12.97
N HIS A 55 12.10 10.53 13.53
CA HIS A 55 10.95 11.11 12.81
C HIS A 55 11.36 12.34 11.99
N THR A 56 12.24 12.19 11.00
CA THR A 56 12.57 13.28 10.06
C THR A 56 11.80 13.12 8.76
N THR A 57 10.46 13.21 8.83
CA THR A 57 9.68 13.41 7.61
C THR A 57 9.58 14.92 7.36
N GLU A 58 10.41 15.46 6.47
CA GLU A 58 10.21 16.84 6.00
C GLU A 58 8.91 16.89 5.19
N VAL A 59 7.92 17.61 5.73
CA VAL A 59 6.61 17.79 5.07
C VAL A 59 6.81 18.69 3.84
N THR A 60 7.04 18.07 2.69
CA THR A 60 7.16 18.75 1.40
C THR A 60 5.81 18.77 0.69
N PHE A 61 5.57 19.78 -0.16
CA PHE A 61 4.36 19.86 -0.99
C PHE A 61 4.13 18.60 -1.83
N THR A 62 5.21 17.97 -2.30
CA THR A 62 5.18 16.68 -3.00
C THR A 62 4.62 15.57 -2.12
N SER A 63 5.13 15.39 -0.91
CA SER A 63 4.66 14.34 0.01
C SER A 63 3.19 14.52 0.38
N VAL A 64 2.75 15.77 0.58
CA VAL A 64 1.34 16.09 0.82
C VAL A 64 0.48 15.75 -0.41
N SER A 65 0.93 16.09 -1.61
CA SER A 65 0.20 15.81 -2.86
C SER A 65 0.11 14.31 -3.15
N VAL A 66 1.17 13.55 -2.87
CA VAL A 66 1.19 12.09 -2.98
C VAL A 66 0.24 11.47 -1.96
N ALA A 67 0.31 11.86 -0.69
CA ALA A 67 -0.61 11.38 0.33
C ALA A 67 -2.08 11.69 -0.01
N PHE A 68 -2.36 12.91 -0.47
CA PHE A 68 -3.68 13.32 -0.92
C PHE A 68 -4.16 12.50 -2.12
N GLY A 69 -3.32 12.31 -3.14
CA GLY A 69 -3.63 11.50 -4.32
C GLY A 69 -3.96 10.05 -3.96
N THR A 70 -3.18 9.45 -3.06
CA THR A 70 -3.40 8.08 -2.56
C THR A 70 -4.74 7.97 -1.82
N ILE A 71 -5.07 8.94 -0.97
CA ILE A 71 -6.38 8.99 -0.28
C ILE A 71 -7.51 9.13 -1.30
N CYS A 72 -7.44 10.10 -2.22
CA CYS A 72 -8.47 10.29 -3.24
C CYS A 72 -8.68 9.05 -4.12
N PHE A 73 -7.60 8.36 -4.47
CA PHE A 73 -7.66 7.11 -5.23
C PHE A 73 -8.32 5.98 -4.41
N ALA A 74 -7.93 5.82 -3.14
CA ALA A 74 -8.49 4.79 -2.27
C ALA A 74 -10.00 4.94 -2.02
N PHE A 75 -10.50 6.18 -1.94
CA PHE A 75 -11.93 6.49 -1.77
C PHE A 75 -12.67 6.68 -3.12
N GLY A 76 -12.03 6.39 -4.26
CA GLY A 76 -12.55 6.61 -5.62
C GLY A 76 -13.65 5.63 -6.10
N GLY A 77 -14.42 5.00 -5.21
CA GLY A 77 -15.39 3.94 -5.57
C GLY A 77 -16.82 4.39 -5.91
N HIS A 78 -17.11 5.69 -5.79
CA HIS A 78 -18.45 6.27 -5.90
C HIS A 78 -19.20 6.00 -7.23
N PRO A 79 -18.56 5.95 -8.41
CA PRO A 79 -19.27 5.70 -9.67
C PRO A 79 -19.97 4.34 -9.76
N ALA A 80 -19.57 3.36 -8.93
CA ALA A 80 -20.20 2.05 -8.86
C ALA A 80 -21.47 2.01 -8.01
N PHE A 81 -21.76 3.08 -7.27
CA PHE A 81 -22.87 3.13 -6.29
C PHE A 81 -24.26 2.93 -6.92
N PRO A 82 -24.59 3.50 -8.08
CA PRO A 82 -25.89 3.26 -8.73
C PRO A 82 -26.10 1.78 -9.08
N THR A 83 -25.03 1.10 -9.51
CA THR A 83 -25.05 -0.32 -9.85
C THR A 83 -25.22 -1.18 -8.59
N PHE A 84 -24.48 -0.89 -7.52
CA PHE A 84 -24.65 -1.59 -6.24
C PHE A 84 -26.04 -1.38 -5.64
N GLN A 85 -26.59 -0.17 -5.74
CA GLN A 85 -27.94 0.10 -5.27
C GLN A 85 -28.98 -0.68 -6.09
N ALA A 86 -28.82 -0.78 -7.41
CA ALA A 86 -29.70 -1.58 -8.27
C ALA A 86 -29.62 -3.09 -7.98
N ASP A 87 -28.44 -3.59 -7.59
CA ASP A 87 -28.19 -5.00 -7.27
C ASP A 87 -28.70 -5.43 -5.87
N MET A 88 -28.91 -4.47 -4.97
CA MET A 88 -29.43 -4.77 -3.62
C MET A 88 -30.92 -5.17 -3.62
N LYS A 89 -31.22 -6.31 -3.00
CA LYS A 89 -32.61 -6.77 -2.73
C LYS A 89 -33.48 -5.74 -2.00
N LYS A 90 -32.87 -4.85 -1.21
CA LYS A 90 -33.53 -3.71 -0.54
C LYS A 90 -32.68 -2.45 -0.66
N GLN A 91 -32.95 -1.65 -1.69
CA GLN A 91 -32.21 -0.42 -1.99
C GLN A 91 -32.24 0.62 -0.86
N SER A 92 -33.29 0.63 -0.02
CA SER A 92 -33.42 1.54 1.13
C SER A 92 -32.35 1.33 2.22
N ASN A 93 -31.67 0.18 2.24
CA ASN A 93 -30.59 -0.10 3.17
C ASN A 93 -29.19 0.21 2.61
N PHE A 94 -29.09 0.73 1.39
CA PHE A 94 -27.81 1.00 0.73
C PHE A 94 -26.89 1.89 1.57
N GLY A 95 -27.43 2.98 2.14
CA GLY A 95 -26.63 3.88 2.99
C GLY A 95 -26.02 3.18 4.22
N LYS A 96 -26.72 2.22 4.83
CA LYS A 96 -26.20 1.45 5.96
C LYS A 96 -25.09 0.49 5.52
N ALA A 97 -25.25 -0.13 4.34
CA ALA A 97 -24.24 -1.02 3.77
C ALA A 97 -22.95 -0.26 3.41
N VAL A 98 -23.07 0.92 2.80
CA VAL A 98 -21.93 1.79 2.47
C VAL A 98 -21.22 2.27 3.74
N LEU A 99 -21.98 2.73 4.75
CA LEU A 99 -21.41 3.16 6.02
C LEU A 99 -20.64 2.02 6.71
N LEU A 100 -21.22 0.82 6.74
CA LEU A 100 -20.56 -0.35 7.32
C LEU A 100 -19.28 -0.71 6.56
N GLY A 101 -19.31 -0.71 5.23
CA GLY A 101 -18.14 -0.99 4.38
C GLY A 101 -16.99 -0.02 4.63
N TYR A 102 -17.26 1.29 4.60
CA TYR A 102 -16.25 2.29 4.92
C TYR A 102 -15.73 2.19 6.35
N THR A 103 -16.60 1.85 7.32
CA THR A 103 -16.19 1.65 8.72
C THR A 103 -15.23 0.48 8.86
N ILE A 104 -15.48 -0.65 8.18
CA ILE A 104 -14.58 -1.82 8.20
C ILE A 104 -13.22 -1.47 7.59
N VAL A 105 -13.21 -0.83 6.41
CA VAL A 105 -11.96 -0.43 5.75
C VAL A 105 -11.17 0.54 6.62
N LEU A 106 -11.84 1.51 7.24
CA LEU A 106 -11.19 2.49 8.12
C LEU A 106 -10.61 1.83 9.38
N LEU A 107 -11.32 0.87 9.97
CA LEU A 107 -10.82 0.06 11.09
C LEU A 107 -9.65 -0.82 10.72
N MET A 108 -9.52 -1.24 9.46
CA MET A 108 -8.37 -1.99 8.99
C MET A 108 -7.16 -1.09 8.69
N TYR A 109 -7.41 0.09 8.10
CA TYR A 109 -6.35 0.98 7.64
C TYR A 109 -5.69 1.76 8.79
N LEU A 110 -6.49 2.25 9.76
CA LEU A 110 -5.98 3.05 10.88
C LEU A 110 -4.92 2.34 11.74
N PRO A 111 -5.14 1.13 12.27
CA PRO A 111 -4.16 0.47 13.12
C PRO A 111 -2.90 0.09 12.34
N VAL A 112 -3.02 -0.32 11.07
CA VAL A 112 -1.86 -0.63 10.22
C VAL A 112 -1.02 0.63 9.97
N SER A 113 -1.67 1.73 9.60
CA SER A 113 -1.01 3.02 9.35
C SER A 113 -0.36 3.57 10.63
N ALA A 114 -1.07 3.56 11.76
CA ALA A 114 -0.54 4.00 13.05
C ALA A 114 0.65 3.15 13.48
N ALA A 115 0.54 1.81 13.44
CA ALA A 115 1.63 0.92 13.78
C ALA A 115 2.85 1.14 12.88
N GLY A 116 2.65 1.29 11.57
CA GLY A 116 3.73 1.57 10.63
C GLY A 116 4.43 2.90 10.90
N PHE A 117 3.67 3.95 11.23
CA PHE A 117 4.22 5.25 11.60
C PHE A 117 5.06 5.18 12.88
N PHE A 118 4.55 4.52 13.93
CA PHE A 118 5.25 4.40 15.21
C PHE A 118 6.49 3.51 15.14
N ALA A 119 6.47 2.45 14.34
CA ALA A 119 7.58 1.49 14.24
C ALA A 119 8.75 2.03 13.41
N TYR A 120 8.49 2.69 12.29
CA TYR A 120 9.56 3.02 11.34
C TYR A 120 10.03 4.47 11.41
N GLY A 121 9.17 5.42 11.78
CA GLY A 121 9.49 6.87 11.88
C GLY A 121 9.94 7.58 10.59
N HIS A 122 10.47 6.85 9.62
CA HIS A 122 10.78 7.24 8.26
C HIS A 122 10.27 6.13 7.33
N VAL A 123 9.01 6.24 6.93
CA VAL A 123 8.38 5.26 6.03
C VAL A 123 8.74 5.68 4.61
N GLU A 124 9.59 4.91 3.91
CA GLU A 124 9.68 4.99 2.45
C GLU A 124 8.30 4.70 1.85
N ASP A 125 7.96 5.33 0.71
CA ASP A 125 6.63 5.36 0.10
C ASP A 125 5.94 3.98 -0.11
N ASN A 126 6.66 2.88 0.06
CA ASN A 126 6.16 1.52 -0.02
C ASN A 126 6.70 0.62 1.11
N ILE A 127 5.82 0.13 2.00
CA ILE A 127 6.17 -0.77 3.12
C ILE A 127 6.74 -2.13 2.65
N LEU A 128 6.43 -2.56 1.42
CA LEU A 128 7.01 -3.78 0.82
C LEU A 128 8.49 -3.60 0.46
N ALA A 129 8.94 -2.38 0.17
CA ALA A 129 10.34 -2.10 -0.15
C ALA A 129 11.21 -2.17 1.12
N THR A 130 10.66 -1.79 2.28
CA THR A 130 11.33 -1.91 3.57
C THR A 130 11.51 -3.38 3.96
N VAL A 131 10.47 -4.22 3.83
CA VAL A 131 10.53 -5.65 4.17
C VAL A 131 11.35 -6.50 3.19
N SER A 132 11.44 -6.09 1.92
CA SER A 132 12.17 -6.80 0.86
C SER A 132 13.67 -6.46 0.81
N SER A 133 14.14 -5.51 1.63
CA SER A 133 15.58 -5.27 1.77
C SER A 133 16.19 -6.42 2.58
N GLY A 134 16.50 -7.50 1.86
CA GLY A 134 17.07 -8.73 2.41
C GLY A 134 18.37 -8.48 3.20
N PRO A 135 18.88 -9.53 3.88
CA PRO A 135 20.01 -9.41 4.80
C PRO A 135 21.15 -8.58 4.21
N ARG A 136 21.32 -7.35 4.69
CA ARG A 136 22.54 -6.60 4.41
C ARG A 136 23.67 -7.39 5.10
N PRO A 137 24.66 -7.91 4.36
CA PRO A 137 25.76 -8.61 4.99
C PRO A 137 26.49 -7.61 5.89
N HIS A 138 26.41 -7.82 7.20
CA HIS A 138 27.31 -7.16 8.13
C HIS A 138 28.74 -7.60 7.83
N GLY A 139 29.54 -6.65 7.34
CA GLY A 139 31.00 -6.76 7.33
C GLY A 139 31.62 -7.44 6.12
N GLY A 140 32.33 -6.63 5.33
CA GLY A 140 33.44 -7.11 4.51
C GLY A 140 33.24 -6.99 3.00
N LEU A 141 33.23 -5.78 2.46
CA LEU A 141 33.98 -5.49 1.25
C LEU A 141 34.20 -3.99 1.12
N HIS A 142 35.33 -3.60 1.72
CA HIS A 142 36.21 -2.55 1.25
C HIS A 142 36.39 -2.69 -0.28
N LEU A 143 35.44 -2.17 -1.05
CA LEU A 143 35.71 -1.72 -2.40
C LEU A 143 36.09 -0.26 -2.26
N ASP A 144 37.36 -0.07 -1.88
CA ASP A 144 38.13 1.08 -2.31
C ASP A 144 37.76 1.35 -3.76
N HIS A 145 37.07 2.46 -3.99
CA HIS A 145 37.11 3.10 -5.28
C HIS A 145 38.43 3.88 -5.29
N PRO A 146 39.48 3.47 -6.03
CA PRO A 146 40.70 4.26 -6.10
C PRO A 146 40.45 5.44 -7.05
N ALA A 147 39.74 6.47 -6.56
CA ALA A 147 39.54 7.72 -7.26
C ALA A 147 40.52 8.82 -6.77
N SER A 148 41.71 8.45 -6.29
CA SER A 148 42.71 9.46 -5.85
C SER A 148 44.19 9.13 -6.11
N SER A 149 44.52 8.35 -7.14
CA SER A 149 45.95 8.03 -7.44
C SER A 149 46.40 8.30 -8.88
N ALA A 150 45.61 8.97 -9.72
CA ALA A 150 46.03 9.38 -11.07
C ALA A 150 46.62 10.81 -11.12
N ARG A 151 46.99 11.41 -9.97
CA ARG A 151 47.62 12.75 -9.90
C ARG A 151 49.16 12.73 -9.95
N LEU A 152 49.81 11.62 -10.32
CA LEU A 152 51.28 11.52 -10.22
C LEU A 152 52.04 10.92 -11.42
N TYR A 153 51.45 10.78 -12.62
CA TYR A 153 52.20 10.18 -13.76
C TYR A 153 52.30 10.96 -15.08
N HIS A 154 51.70 12.14 -15.24
CA HIS A 154 51.99 12.97 -16.43
C HIS A 154 52.38 14.40 -16.05
N ARG A 155 53.45 14.48 -15.25
CA ARG A 155 54.39 15.61 -15.25
C ARG A 155 55.71 15.09 -15.82
N ARG A 156 55.84 15.11 -17.14
CA ARG A 156 57.09 15.29 -17.88
C ARG A 156 56.76 16.11 -19.12
#